data_AF-A0A8T2SWL4-F1
#
_entry.id   AF-A0A8T2SWL4-F1
#
_cell.length_a   1.000
_cell.length_b   1.000
_cell.length_c   1.000
_cell.angle_alpha   90.00
_cell.angle_beta   90.00
_cell.angle_gamma   90.00
#
_symmetry.space_group_name_H-M   'P 1'
#
loop_
_entity.id
_entity.type
_entity.pdbx_description
1 polymer ?
#
loop_
_entity_poly.entity_id
_entity_poly.type
_entity_poly.pdbx_seq_one_letter_code
_entity_poly.pdbx_strand_id
1 'polypeptide(L)'
;MHYTPHVNLAFNSVEHIMRDVKGGWLLRYLYANGASMFFTAVHIYIFRGPYYGSYTSPREFLRCIGVVILLPTIVTVFIGYVLPSG
;
A
#
# COMPACT_ATOMS: atom_id res chain seq x y z
N MET A 1 10.87 -11.30 6.85
CA MET A 1 12.02 -12.10 7.29
C MET A 1 13.08 -12.34 6.20
N HIS A 2 12.80 -12.10 4.91
CA HIS A 2 13.75 -12.33 3.80
C HIS A 2 14.31 -11.07 3.12
N TYR A 3 13.92 -9.87 3.58
CA TYR A 3 14.36 -8.60 3.01
C TYR A 3 15.50 -7.99 3.85
N THR A 4 16.52 -7.45 3.19
CA THR A 4 17.67 -6.81 3.85
C THR A 4 17.69 -5.31 3.54
N PRO A 5 17.47 -4.42 4.53
CA PRO A 5 17.43 -2.97 4.34
C PRO A 5 18.85 -2.38 4.26
N HIS A 6 19.63 -2.76 3.25
CA HIS A 6 20.97 -2.22 3.01
C HIS A 6 21.16 -1.96 1.51
N VAL A 7 21.70 -0.80 1.14
CA VAL A 7 21.75 -0.32 -0.26
C VAL A 7 22.36 -1.36 -1.22
N ASN A 8 23.46 -2.01 -0.82
CA ASN A 8 24.15 -3.01 -1.65
C ASN A 8 23.46 -4.39 -1.69
N LEU A 9 22.53 -4.67 -0.78
CA LEU A 9 21.92 -6.00 -0.61
C LEU A 9 20.40 -5.99 -0.86
N ALA A 10 19.77 -4.82 -0.93
CA ALA A 10 18.33 -4.67 -1.07
C ALA A 10 17.81 -5.37 -2.33
N PHE A 11 18.41 -5.08 -3.49
CA PHE A 11 18.03 -5.70 -4.76
C PHE A 11 18.25 -7.22 -4.75
N ASN A 12 19.43 -7.68 -4.30
CA ASN A 12 19.75 -9.11 -4.21
C ASN A 12 18.79 -9.86 -3.28
N SER A 13 18.39 -9.25 -2.16
CA SER A 13 17.41 -9.85 -1.24
C SER A 13 16.03 -10.01 -1.88
N VAL A 14 15.64 -9.08 -2.75
CA VAL A 14 14.39 -9.14 -3.51
C VAL A 14 14.46 -10.22 -4.60
N GLU A 15 15.60 -10.39 -5.26
CA GLU A 15 15.81 -11.47 -6.23
C GLU A 15 15.79 -12.85 -5.55
N HIS A 16 16.39 -12.98 -4.38
CA HIS A 16 16.33 -14.18 -3.54
C HIS A 16 14.87 -14.55 -3.19
N ILE A 17 14.03 -13.56 -2.83
CA ILE A 17 12.59 -13.78 -2.59
C ILE A 17 11.88 -14.30 -3.86
N MET A 18 12.28 -13.84 -5.05
CA MET A 18 11.66 -14.26 -6.29
C MET A 18 12.05 -15.68 -6.72
N ARG A 19 13.31 -16.07 -6.50
CA ARG A 19 13.88 -17.28 -7.11
C ARG A 19 14.07 -18.43 -6.13
N ASP A 20 14.48 -18.15 -4.89
CA ASP A 20 14.93 -19.18 -3.96
C ASP A 20 13.88 -19.48 -2.88
N VAL A 21 13.03 -18.50 -2.55
CA VAL A 21 11.95 -18.69 -1.57
C VAL A 21 10.76 -19.38 -2.22
N LYS A 22 10.37 -20.54 -1.68
CA LYS A 22 9.18 -21.28 -2.13
C LYS A 22 7.93 -20.41 -2.06
N GLY A 23 7.31 -20.12 -3.20
CA GLY A 23 6.15 -19.25 -3.30
C GLY A 23 6.42 -17.76 -3.03
N GLY A 24 7.68 -17.35 -2.90
CA GLY A 24 8.05 -15.95 -2.64
C GLY A 24 7.68 -15.02 -3.80
N TRP A 25 7.73 -15.51 -5.04
CA TRP A 25 7.24 -14.79 -6.22
C TRP A 25 5.76 -14.41 -6.10
N LEU A 26 4.92 -15.35 -5.66
CA LEU A 26 3.48 -15.13 -5.51
C LEU A 26 3.21 -14.09 -4.42
N LEU A 27 3.89 -14.21 -3.27
CA LEU A 27 3.76 -13.25 -2.17
C LEU A 27 4.19 -11.84 -2.58
N ARG A 28 5.30 -11.71 -3.33
CA ARG A 28 5.76 -10.39 -3.80
C ARG A 28 4.77 -9.77 -4.77
N TYR A 29 4.26 -10.53 -5.74
CA TYR A 29 3.27 -10.01 -6.68
C TYR A 29 1.93 -9.71 -6.01
N LEU A 30 1.48 -10.54 -5.05
CA LEU A 30 0.29 -10.24 -4.26
C LEU A 30 0.45 -8.95 -3.48
N TYR A 31 1.61 -8.72 -2.86
CA TYR A 31 1.87 -7.49 -2.12
C TYR A 31 1.90 -6.26 -3.03
N ALA A 32 2.63 -6.34 -4.16
CA ALA A 32 2.72 -5.23 -5.12
C ALA A 32 1.36 -4.89 -5.76
N ASN A 33 0.63 -5.90 -6.24
CA ASN A 33 -0.72 -5.70 -6.81
C ASN A 33 -1.72 -5.31 -5.72
N GLY A 34 -1.60 -5.87 -4.52
CA GLY A 34 -2.42 -5.54 -3.35
C GLY A 34 -2.33 -4.07 -2.98
N ALA A 35 -1.14 -3.45 -3.07
CA ALA A 35 -0.99 -2.02 -2.87
C ALA A 35 -1.81 -1.19 -3.88
N SER A 36 -1.81 -1.58 -5.17
CA SER A 36 -2.60 -0.90 -6.22
C SER A 36 -4.11 -1.09 -6.04
N MET A 37 -4.54 -2.30 -5.62
CA MET A 37 -5.93 -2.60 -5.32
C MET A 37 -6.42 -1.81 -4.10
N PHE A 38 -5.60 -1.70 -3.05
CA PHE A 38 -5.92 -0.91 -1.88
C PHE A 38 -6.13 0.57 -2.23
N PHE A 39 -5.22 1.14 -3.02
CA PHE A 39 -5.34 2.52 -3.48
C PHE A 39 -6.60 2.75 -4.31
N THR A 40 -6.92 1.82 -5.22
CA THR A 40 -8.13 1.86 -6.03
C THR A 40 -9.39 1.81 -5.16
N ALA A 41 -9.44 0.92 -4.18
CA ALA A 41 -10.56 0.80 -3.26
C ALA A 41 -10.76 2.08 -2.42
N VAL A 42 -9.68 2.69 -1.94
CA VAL A 42 -9.73 3.96 -1.20
C VAL A 42 -10.23 5.09 -2.07
N HIS A 43 -9.82 5.18 -3.34
CA HIS A 43 -10.34 6.19 -4.27
C HIS A 43 -11.85 6.03 -4.46
N ILE A 44 -12.32 4.81 -4.75
CA ILE A 44 -13.75 4.52 -4.89
C ILE A 44 -14.51 4.90 -3.61
N TYR A 45 -13.96 4.57 -2.44
CA TYR A 45 -14.55 4.92 -1.14
C TYR A 45 -14.67 6.44 -0.93
N ILE A 46 -13.64 7.21 -1.30
CA ILE A 46 -13.64 8.67 -1.21
C ILE A 46 -14.68 9.27 -2.17
N PHE A 47 -14.75 8.80 -3.41
CA PHE A 47 -15.73 9.28 -4.40
C PHE A 47 -17.18 8.92 -4.05
N ARG A 48 -17.39 7.79 -3.37
CA ARG A 48 -18.69 7.37 -2.83
C ARG A 48 -19.22 8.36 -1.78
N GLY A 49 -18.34 8.98 -1.00
CA GLY A 49 -18.72 9.90 0.07
C GLY A 49 -19.56 11.11 -0.39
N PRO A 50 -19.07 11.93 -1.35
CA PRO A 50 -19.83 13.02 -1.96
C PRO A 50 -21.13 12.57 -2.63
N TYR A 51 -21.10 11.44 -3.35
CA TYR A 51 -22.24 10.96 -4.13
C TYR A 51 -23.47 10.63 -3.26
N TYR A 52 -23.26 10.08 -2.06
CA TYR A 52 -24.34 9.71 -1.14
C TYR A 52 -24.55 10.72 0.02
N GLY A 53 -23.94 11.92 -0.03
CA GLY A 53 -24.09 12.90 1.05
C GLY A 53 -23.49 12.45 2.39
N SER A 54 -22.55 11.51 2.39
CA SER A 54 -22.00 10.91 3.63
C SER A 54 -21.08 11.83 4.43
N TYR A 55 -21.06 13.12 4.09
CA TYR A 55 -20.35 14.20 4.77
C TYR A 55 -21.27 15.04 5.67
N THR A 56 -22.58 14.80 5.67
CA THR A 56 -23.53 15.51 6.55
C THR A 56 -23.51 14.91 7.96
N SER A 57 -23.72 15.74 8.98
CA SER A 57 -23.96 15.33 10.37
C SER A 57 -24.91 14.11 10.45
N PRO A 58 -24.61 13.10 11.28
CA PRO A 58 -23.57 13.03 12.33
C PRO A 58 -22.23 12.42 11.88
N ARG A 59 -21.97 12.27 10.57
CA ARG A 59 -20.83 11.47 10.05
C ARG A 59 -19.60 12.29 9.63
N GLU A 60 -19.57 13.57 9.96
CA GLU A 60 -18.47 14.48 9.62
C GLU A 60 -17.12 14.01 10.19
N PHE A 61 -17.10 13.61 11.47
CA PHE A 61 -15.90 13.10 12.12
C PHE A 61 -15.33 11.84 11.45
N LEU A 62 -16.20 10.91 11.03
CA LEU A 62 -15.78 9.70 10.32
C LEU A 62 -15.10 10.03 9.00
N ARG A 63 -15.57 11.07 8.30
CA ARG A 63 -14.96 11.54 7.06
C ARG A 63 -13.60 12.20 7.30
N CYS A 64 -13.47 13.01 8.35
CA CYS A 64 -12.17 13.60 8.72
C CYS A 64 -11.14 12.50 9.05
N ILE A 65 -11.52 11.48 9.82
CA ILE A 65 -10.66 10.34 10.13
C ILE A 65 -10.23 9.61 8.84
N GLY A 66 -11.15 9.38 7.90
CA GLY A 66 -10.84 8.78 6.60
C GLY A 66 -9.79 9.55 5.80
N VAL A 67 -9.88 10.90 5.78
CA VAL A 67 -8.87 11.76 5.13
C VAL A 67 -7.54 11.70 5.87
N VAL A 68 -7.55 11.67 7.21
CA VAL A 68 -6.32 11.52 8.00
C VAL A 68 -5.63 10.19 7.72
N ILE A 69 -6.38 9.08 7.55
CA ILE A 69 -5.83 7.75 7.22
C ILE A 69 -5.26 7.68 5.79
N LEU A 70 -5.74 8.53 4.88
CA LEU A 70 -5.20 8.60 3.51
C LEU A 70 -3.72 9.02 3.50
N LEU A 71 -3.33 9.97 4.35
CA LEU A 71 -1.96 10.48 4.41
C LEU A 71 -0.90 9.40 4.74
N PRO A 72 -1.00 8.63 5.84
CA PRO A 72 -0.04 7.56 6.15
C PRO A 72 -0.10 6.42 5.12
N THR A 73 -1.24 6.21 4.46
CA THR A 73 -1.34 5.23 3.37
C THR A 73 -0.45 5.61 2.20
N ILE A 74 -0.49 6.88 1.77
CA ILE A 74 0.38 7.39 0.69
C ILE A 74 1.85 7.24 1.06
N VAL A 75 2.22 7.62 2.29
CA VAL A 75 3.59 7.51 2.79
C VAL A 75 4.05 6.04 2.82
N THR A 76 3.19 5.13 3.27
CA THR A 76 3.51 3.69 3.36
C THR A 76 3.73 3.08 1.98
N VAL A 77 2.89 3.41 1.00
CA VAL A 77 3.07 2.97 -0.40
C VAL A 77 4.35 3.53 -0.99
N PHE A 78 4.64 4.81 -0.75
CA PHE A 78 5.86 5.45 -1.23
C PHE A 78 7.13 4.80 -0.68
N ILE A 79 7.22 4.62 0.64
CA ILE A 79 8.35 3.93 1.27
C ILE A 79 8.44 2.47 0.77
N GLY A 80 7.28 1.83 0.61
CA GLY A 80 7.11 0.51 -0.01
C GLY A 80 7.82 0.37 -1.36
N TYR A 81 7.65 1.37 -2.22
CA TYR A 81 8.21 1.42 -3.57
C TYR A 81 9.73 1.60 -3.60
N VAL A 82 10.32 2.26 -2.59
CA VAL A 82 11.77 2.53 -2.54
C VAL A 82 12.58 1.30 -2.11
N LEU A 83 11.99 0.37 -1.34
CA LEU A 83 12.70 -0.77 -0.76
C LEU A 83 13.43 -1.68 -1.78
N PRO A 84 12.87 -2.02 -2.96
CA PRO A 84 13.57 -2.85 -3.93
C PRO A 84 14.86 -2.23 -4.50
N SER A 85 15.09 -0.92 -4.28
CA SER A 85 16.28 -0.20 -4.74
C SER A 85 16.60 -0.42 -6.23
N GLY A 86 15.54 -0.46 -7.05
CA GLY A 86 15.60 -0.65 -8.50
C GLY A 86 15.08 0.55 -9.28
#